data_AF-A0A7L4TJX2-F1
#
_entry.id   AF-A0A7L4TJX2-F1
#
_cell.length_a   1.000
_cell.length_b   1.000
_cell.length_c   1.000
_cell.angle_alpha   90.00
_cell.angle_beta   90.00
_cell.angle_gamma   90.00
#
_symmetry.space_group_name_H-M   'P 1'
#
loop_
_entity.id
_entity.type
_entity.pdbx_description
1 polymer ?
#
loop_
_entity_poly.entity_id
_entity_poly.type
_entity_poly.pdbx_seq_one_letter_code
_entity_poly.pdbx_strand_id
1 'polypeptide(L)'
;MKHRNLSELTNEELLQEVKKNKSASLINALLIGFLIGIVFYSMVKNSLGFFTLIPLFLIYKLANKSKYNNQELENVLKERNLK
;
A
#
# COMPACT_ATOMS: atom_id res chain seq x y z
N MET A 1 -9.07 -7.34 12.53
CA MET A 1 -8.35 -8.56 12.11
C MET A 1 -7.31 -8.87 13.18
N LYS A 2 -7.26 -10.09 13.69
CA LYS A 2 -6.26 -10.51 14.68
C LYS A 2 -4.87 -10.39 14.03
N HIS A 3 -3.99 -9.57 14.60
CA HIS A 3 -2.62 -9.38 14.11
C HIS A 3 -1.83 -10.63 14.53
N ARG A 4 -1.85 -11.68 13.70
CA ARG A 4 -0.96 -12.84 13.87
C ARG A 4 0.42 -12.37 13.45
N ASN A 5 1.44 -12.60 14.28
CA ASN A 5 2.80 -12.23 13.94
C ASN A 5 3.23 -12.95 12.66
N LEU A 6 4.08 -12.30 11.84
CA LEU A 6 4.60 -12.91 10.61
C LEU A 6 5.29 -14.25 10.86
N SER A 7 5.89 -14.39 12.04
CA SER A 7 6.55 -15.61 12.52
C SER A 7 5.58 -16.76 12.84
N GLU A 8 4.28 -16.50 13.00
CA GLU A 8 3.26 -17.53 13.28
C GLU A 8 2.65 -18.13 12.00
N LEU A 9 2.88 -17.52 10.84
CA LEU A 9 2.38 -18.00 9.55
C LEU A 9 3.19 -19.19 9.04
N THR A 10 2.51 -20.12 8.38
CA THR A 10 3.16 -21.21 7.63
C THR A 10 3.87 -20.65 6.38
N ASN A 11 4.82 -21.41 5.82
CA ASN A 11 5.59 -20.95 4.66
C ASN A 11 4.69 -20.63 3.45
N GLU A 12 3.61 -21.40 3.24
CA GLU A 12 2.63 -21.17 2.18
C GLU A 12 1.81 -19.89 2.41
N GLU A 13 1.33 -19.68 3.64
CA GLU A 13 0.60 -18.45 3.98
C GLU A 13 1.51 -17.20 3.89
N LEU A 14 2.79 -17.33 4.27
CA LEU A 14 3.77 -16.25 4.18
C LEU A 14 4.01 -15.83 2.72
N LEU A 15 4.21 -16.81 1.82
CA LEU A 15 4.34 -16.57 0.37
C LEU A 15 3.07 -15.94 -0.23
N GLN A 16 1.89 -16.35 0.22
CA GLN A 16 0.63 -15.74 -0.20
C GLN A 16 0.52 -14.28 0.29
N GLU A 17 0.89 -13.98 1.53
CA GLU A 17 0.85 -12.62 2.06
C GLU A 17 1.85 -11.71 1.32
N VAL A 18 3.04 -12.20 0.95
CA VAL A 18 4.01 -11.49 0.11
C VAL A 18 3.42 -11.13 -1.25
N LYS A 19 2.82 -12.12 -1.94
CA LYS A 19 2.19 -11.89 -3.25
C LYS A 19 1.07 -10.86 -3.14
N LYS A 20 0.22 -10.98 -2.12
CA LYS A 20 -0.86 -10.02 -1.86
C LYS A 20 -0.31 -8.62 -1.57
N ASN A 21 0.72 -8.51 -0.74
CA ASN A 21 1.31 -7.22 -0.38
C ASN A 21 1.93 -6.53 -1.61
N LYS A 22 2.63 -7.30 -2.47
CA LYS A 22 3.18 -6.78 -3.73
C LYS A 22 2.09 -6.29 -4.68
N SER A 23 1.04 -7.09 -4.90
CA SER A 23 -0.09 -6.68 -5.74
C SER A 23 -0.83 -5.47 -5.17
N ALA A 24 -1.04 -5.42 -3.85
CA ALA A 24 -1.65 -4.28 -3.18
C ALA A 24 -0.79 -3.02 -3.32
N SER A 25 0.54 -3.13 -3.19
CA SER A 25 1.46 -2.01 -3.40
C SER A 25 1.36 -1.45 -4.83
N LEU A 26 1.24 -2.32 -5.84
CA LEU A 26 1.07 -1.90 -7.23
C LEU A 26 -0.27 -1.16 -7.43
N ILE A 27 -1.36 -1.73 -6.93
CA ILE A 27 -2.69 -1.11 -7.01
C ILE A 27 -2.70 0.23 -6.27
N ASN A 28 -2.09 0.31 -5.09
CA ASN A 28 -1.97 1.56 -4.35
C ASN A 28 -1.18 2.60 -5.15
N ALA A 29 -0.05 2.23 -5.75
CA ALA A 29 0.74 3.15 -6.57
C ALA A 29 -0.05 3.66 -7.79
N LEU A 30 -0.80 2.78 -8.46
CA LEU A 30 -1.68 3.16 -9.58
C LEU A 30 -2.76 4.15 -9.13
N LEU A 31 -3.43 3.87 -8.01
CA LEU A 31 -4.46 4.74 -7.44
C LEU A 31 -3.89 6.10 -7.03
N ILE A 32 -2.72 6.12 -6.39
CA ILE A 32 -2.03 7.37 -6.02
C ILE A 32 -1.72 8.18 -7.28
N GLY A 33 -1.16 7.56 -8.32
CA GLY A 33 -0.89 8.23 -9.60
C GLY A 33 -2.15 8.81 -10.25
N PHE A 34 -3.24 8.04 -10.25
CA PHE A 34 -4.54 8.51 -10.75
C PHE A 34 -5.08 9.71 -9.95
N LEU A 35 -5.02 9.67 -8.62
CA LEU A 35 -5.46 10.75 -7.75
C LEU A 35 -4.61 12.02 -7.95
N ILE A 36 -3.29 11.87 -8.09
CA ILE A 36 -2.40 12.99 -8.42
C ILE A 36 -2.79 13.60 -9.78
N GLY A 37 -3.10 12.76 -10.77
CA GLY A 37 -3.58 13.22 -12.07
C GLY A 37 -4.86 14.06 -11.96
N ILE A 38 -5.82 13.65 -11.13
CA ILE A 38 -7.04 14.42 -10.87
C ILE A 38 -6.71 15.77 -10.24
N VAL A 39 -5.82 15.80 -9.23
CA VAL A 39 -5.39 17.04 -8.58
C VAL A 39 -4.73 17.98 -9.59
N PHE A 40 -3.86 17.45 -10.47
CA PHE A 40 -3.18 18.22 -11.50
C PHE A 40 -4.17 18.79 -12.54
N TYR A 41 -5.13 17.98 -12.99
CA TYR A 41 -6.18 18.43 -13.91
C TYR A 41 -7.05 19.53 -13.28
N SER A 42 -7.41 19.37 -12.00
CA SER A 42 -8.16 20.37 -11.24
C SER A 42 -7.41 21.70 -11.13
N MET A 43 -6.08 21.65 -10.94
CA MET A 43 -5.21 22.83 -10.92
C MET A 43 -5.21 23.56 -12.27
N VAL A 44 -5.04 22.83 -13.38
CA VAL A 44 -5.08 23.41 -14.74
C VAL A 44 -6.44 24.02 -15.07
N LYS A 45 -7.53 23.41 -14.59
CA LYS A 45 -8.90 23.93 -14.76
C LYS A 45 -9.29 24.98 -13.72
N ASN A 46 -8.36 25.40 -12.86
CA ASN A 46 -8.56 26.35 -11.76
C ASN A 46 -9.77 26.01 -10.85
N SER A 47 -10.08 24.72 -10.74
CA SER A 47 -11.17 24.17 -9.93
C SER A 47 -10.64 23.62 -8.60
N LEU A 48 -9.58 24.25 -8.07
CA LEU A 48 -9.03 23.95 -6.76
C LEU A 48 -10.05 24.36 -5.70
N GLY A 49 -10.86 23.41 -5.29
CA GLY A 49 -11.87 23.59 -4.25
C GLY A 49 -11.83 22.47 -3.23
N PHE A 50 -12.81 22.45 -2.33
CA PHE A 50 -12.93 21.44 -1.27
C PHE A 50 -12.85 20.00 -1.79
N PHE A 51 -13.31 19.75 -3.03
CA PHE A 51 -13.26 18.44 -3.67
C PHE A 51 -11.85 17.90 -3.92
N THR A 52 -10.80 18.74 -3.94
CA THR A 52 -9.40 18.28 -4.09
C THR A 52 -8.83 17.72 -2.77
N LEU A 53 -9.44 18.06 -1.64
CA LEU A 53 -9.07 17.49 -0.34
C LEU A 53 -9.38 15.99 -0.26
N ILE A 54 -10.42 15.53 -0.98
CA ILE A 54 -10.80 14.12 -1.04
C ILE A 54 -9.68 13.27 -1.67
N PRO A 55 -9.19 13.54 -2.90
CA PRO A 55 -8.06 12.82 -3.47
C PRO A 55 -6.80 12.97 -2.62
N LEU A 56 -6.54 14.14 -2.04
CA LEU A 56 -5.37 14.35 -1.17
C LEU A 56 -5.41 13.49 0.10
N PHE A 57 -6.57 13.42 0.75
CA PHE A 57 -6.79 12.54 1.91
C PHE A 57 -6.66 11.06 1.54
N LEU A 58 -7.20 10.67 0.39
CA LEU A 58 -7.08 9.29 -0.10
C LEU A 58 -5.62 8.92 -0.37
N ILE A 59 -4.82 9.80 -0.98
CA ILE A 59 -3.38 9.59 -1.18
C ILE A 59 -2.68 9.37 0.16
N TYR A 60 -2.89 10.25 1.14
CA TYR A 60 -2.30 10.12 2.48
C TYR A 60 -2.68 8.79 3.13
N LYS A 61 -3.97 8.44 3.11
CA LYS A 61 -4.47 7.18 3.66
C LYS A 61 -3.86 5.96 2.97
N LEU A 62 -3.70 6.00 1.65
CA LEU A 62 -3.15 4.87 0.88
C LEU A 62 -1.65 4.71 1.11
N ALA A 63 -0.91 5.81 1.16
CA ALA A 63 0.52 5.82 1.45
C ALA A 63 0.82 5.30 2.86
N ASN A 64 -0.05 5.60 3.84
CA ASN A 64 0.13 5.20 5.23
C ASN A 64 -0.49 3.83 5.57
N LYS A 65 -1.10 3.13 4.59
CA LYS A 65 -1.73 1.82 4.77
C LYS A 65 -0.74 0.70 4.48
N SER A 66 0.31 0.57 5.29
CA SER A 66 1.09 -0.67 5.34
C SER A 66 0.56 -1.54 6.49
N LYS A 67 0.22 -2.80 6.17
CA LYS A 67 -0.30 -3.75 7.16
C LYS A 67 0.82 -4.38 7.99
N TYR A 68 2.02 -4.43 7.42
CA TYR A 68 3.27 -4.88 8.02
C TYR A 68 4.40 -3.97 7.54
N ASN A 69 5.44 -3.83 8.35
CA ASN A 69 6.65 -3.18 7.86
C ASN A 69 7.31 -4.09 6.82
N ASN A 70 7.61 -3.57 5.63
CA ASN A 70 8.21 -4.38 4.56
C ASN A 70 9.52 -5.03 5.02
N GLN A 71 10.28 -4.37 5.91
CA GLN A 71 11.50 -4.90 6.50
C GLN A 71 11.25 -6.13 7.38
N GLU A 72 10.19 -6.13 8.17
CA GLU A 72 9.85 -7.26 9.05
C GLU A 72 9.42 -8.48 8.23
N LEU A 73 8.65 -8.25 7.16
CA LEU A 73 8.26 -9.27 6.20
C LEU A 73 9.48 -9.89 5.49
N GLU A 74 10.45 -9.06 5.09
CA GLU A 74 11.70 -9.54 4.46
C GLU A 74 12.61 -10.30 5.43
N ASN A 75 12.69 -9.87 6.69
CA ASN A 75 13.50 -10.56 7.69
C ASN A 75 12.99 -11.99 7.94
N VAL A 76 11.68 -12.17 8.13
CA VAL A 76 11.09 -13.51 8.34
C VAL A 76 11.27 -14.42 7.11
N LEU A 77 11.25 -13.87 5.89
CA LEU A 77 11.51 -14.63 4.67
C LEU A 77 12.98 -15.11 4.58
N LYS A 78 13.92 -14.24 4.94
CA LYS A 78 15.37 -14.55 4.96
C LYS A 78 15.69 -15.60 6.02
N GLU A 79 15.16 -15.45 7.23
CA GLU A 79 15.34 -16.44 8.31
C GLU A 79 14.89 -17.85 7.89
N ARG A 80 13.85 -17.93 7.04
CA ARG A 80 13.29 -19.20 6.55
C ARG A 80 13.84 -19.66 5.21
N ASN A 81 14.86 -18.98 4.66
CA ASN A 81 15.46 -19.29 3.35
C ASN A 81 14.43 -19.32 2.20
N LEU A 82 13.37 -18.50 2.29
CA LEU A 82 12.33 -18.39 1.26
C LEU A 82 12.63 -17.29 0.23
N LYS A 83 13.67 -16.48 0.46
CA LYS A 83 14.20 -15.44 -0.44
C LYS A 83 15.61 -15.04 -0.04
#